data_AF-W4H0G9-F1
#
_entry.id   AF-W4H0G9-F1
#
_cell.length_a   1.000
_cell.length_b   1.000
_cell.length_c   1.000
_cell.angle_alpha   90.00
_cell.angle_beta   90.00
_cell.angle_gamma   90.00
#
_symmetry.space_group_name_H-M   'P 1'
#
loop_
_entity.id
_entity.type
_entity.pdbx_description
1 polymer ?
#
loop_
_entity_poly.entity_id
_entity_poly.type
_entity_poly.pdbx_seq_one_letter_code
_entity_poly.pdbx_strand_id
1 'polypeptide(L)'
;MVVPSIKERFPSRSKRVVLQHDNATLHGSIDEDTLAAVSTDGWTFVVRRQPPNSPDLNVRDLGFFASIQALQYKMVSRSMDDVIEATLSAFEVLSSDKLSSIFLTLQAVMCLVMEHHGENNFKLPHLKKHTLRRAGTLMANVTCPASLFFHVNSFVQQSLSR
;
A
#
# COMPACT_ATOMS: atom_id res chain seq x y z
N MET A 1 10.69 5.95 15.93
CA MET A 1 11.15 4.87 15.03
C MET A 1 10.00 3.87 14.83
N VAL A 2 9.74 3.41 13.60
CA VAL A 2 8.51 2.64 13.26
C VAL A 2 8.49 1.22 13.83
N VAL A 3 9.63 0.52 13.86
CA VAL A 3 9.70 -0.89 14.28
C VAL A 3 9.26 -1.13 15.73
N PRO A 4 9.75 -0.38 16.74
CA PRO A 4 9.28 -0.53 18.12
C PRO A 4 7.76 -0.36 18.25
N SER A 5 7.18 0.63 17.58
CA SER A 5 5.74 0.88 17.61
C SER A 5 4.94 -0.25 16.95
N ILE A 6 5.46 -0.88 15.90
CA ILE A 6 4.85 -2.09 15.32
C ILE A 6 4.85 -3.23 16.33
N LYS A 7 5.99 -3.51 16.97
CA LYS A 7 6.10 -4.60 17.97
C LYS A 7 5.16 -4.39 19.16
N GLU A 8 4.98 -3.14 19.59
CA GLU A 8 4.12 -2.75 20.71
C GLU A 8 2.63 -2.82 20.35
N ARG A 9 2.24 -2.27 19.19
CA ARG A 9 0.84 -1.94 18.90
C ARG A 9 0.18 -2.80 17.85
N PHE A 10 0.93 -3.56 17.05
CA PHE A 10 0.37 -4.27 15.90
C PHE A 10 -0.22 -5.63 16.32
N PRO A 11 -1.55 -5.82 16.30
CA PRO A 11 -2.16 -7.08 16.69
C PRO A 11 -1.99 -8.08 15.55
N SER A 12 -0.95 -8.91 15.59
CA SER A 12 -0.67 -9.85 14.50
C SER A 12 -0.71 -11.31 14.93
N ARG A 13 -1.36 -12.13 14.09
CA ARG A 13 -1.25 -13.59 14.12
C ARG A 13 0.09 -14.07 13.57
N SER A 14 0.77 -13.25 12.77
CA SER A 14 2.06 -13.52 12.15
C SER A 14 3.03 -12.39 12.43
N LYS A 15 4.16 -12.66 13.07
CA LYS A 15 5.16 -11.65 13.37
C LYS A 15 6.07 -11.32 12.16
N ARG A 16 5.66 -11.70 10.94
CA ARG A 16 6.35 -11.33 9.70
C ARG A 16 5.77 -10.06 9.11
N VAL A 17 6.58 -9.01 9.02
CA VAL A 17 6.23 -7.69 8.51
C VAL A 17 7.01 -7.41 7.24
N VAL A 18 6.29 -7.01 6.19
CA VAL A 18 6.88 -6.52 4.95
C VAL A 18 6.79 -5.00 4.95
N LEU A 19 7.94 -4.34 5.05
CA LEU A 19 8.05 -2.90 4.92
C LEU A 19 8.17 -2.55 3.43
N GLN A 20 7.14 -1.90 2.89
CA GLN A 20 7.17 -1.42 1.52
C GLN A 20 7.59 0.05 1.48
N HIS A 21 8.53 0.38 0.62
CA HIS A 21 8.89 1.77 0.30
C HIS A 21 9.30 1.91 -1.17
N ASP A 22 9.30 3.14 -1.66
CA ASP A 22 9.81 3.53 -2.96
C ASP A 22 11.35 3.61 -2.95
N ASN A 23 11.95 3.80 -4.12
CA ASN A 23 13.42 3.78 -4.27
C ASN A 23 14.07 5.17 -4.12
N ALA A 24 13.45 6.10 -3.38
CA ALA A 24 14.08 7.40 -3.13
C ALA A 24 15.44 7.20 -2.43
N THR A 25 16.45 8.00 -2.77
CA THR A 25 17.86 7.81 -2.37
C THR A 25 18.04 7.61 -0.87
N LEU A 26 17.29 8.34 -0.04
CA LEU A 26 17.31 8.22 1.42
C LEU A 26 16.83 6.84 1.91
N HIS A 27 15.89 6.21 1.22
CA HIS A 27 15.39 4.87 1.54
C HIS A 27 16.31 3.74 1.07
N GLY A 28 17.26 4.02 0.17
CA GLY A 28 18.27 3.04 -0.27
C GLY A 28 19.22 2.58 0.84
N SER A 29 19.27 3.33 1.95
CA SER A 29 20.07 3.03 3.14
C SER A 29 19.51 1.92 4.04
N ILE A 30 18.24 1.52 3.86
CA ILE A 30 17.66 0.40 4.59
C ILE A 30 18.04 -0.90 3.87
N ASP A 31 18.97 -1.63 4.47
CA ASP A 31 19.48 -2.91 3.99
C ASP A 31 18.97 -4.08 4.84
N GLU A 32 19.30 -5.30 4.39
CA GLU A 32 18.89 -6.54 5.06
C GLU A 32 19.51 -6.68 6.44
N ASP A 33 20.76 -6.23 6.62
CA ASP A 33 21.47 -6.28 7.91
C ASP A 33 20.78 -5.43 8.97
N THR A 34 20.35 -4.21 8.60
CA THR A 34 19.56 -3.32 9.46
C THR A 34 18.26 -3.99 9.89
N LEU A 35 17.59 -4.70 8.96
CA LEU A 35 16.33 -5.39 9.26
C LEU A 35 16.54 -6.67 10.07
N ALA A 36 17.65 -7.38 9.87
CA ALA A 36 18.03 -8.54 10.67
C ALA A 36 18.26 -8.13 12.12
N ALA A 37 18.96 -7.02 12.37
CA ALA A 37 19.22 -6.51 13.72
C ALA A 37 17.94 -6.19 14.52
N VAL A 38 16.86 -5.79 13.84
CA VAL A 38 15.57 -5.48 14.51
C VAL A 38 14.57 -6.63 14.48
N SER A 39 14.89 -7.72 13.77
CA SER A 39 14.09 -8.95 13.67
C SER A 39 14.30 -9.87 14.88
N THR A 40 13.90 -9.36 16.04
CA THR A 40 14.02 -10.02 17.34
C THR A 40 12.65 -10.42 17.89
N ASP A 41 12.62 -11.23 18.96
CA ASP A 41 11.39 -11.56 19.70
C ASP A 41 10.35 -12.31 18.85
N GLY A 42 10.85 -13.09 17.89
CA GLY A 42 10.07 -13.82 16.90
C GLY A 42 9.51 -12.94 15.78
N TRP A 43 9.85 -11.65 15.73
CA TRP A 43 9.52 -10.79 14.59
C TRP A 43 10.51 -10.94 13.46
N THR A 44 10.00 -10.89 12.23
CA THR A 44 10.80 -10.87 11.01
C THR A 44 10.38 -9.66 10.19
N PHE A 45 11.29 -8.71 10.02
CA PHE A 45 11.10 -7.57 9.15
C PHE A 45 11.84 -7.81 7.84
N VAL A 46 11.17 -7.62 6.73
CA VAL A 46 11.78 -7.63 5.40
C VAL A 46 11.35 -6.40 4.64
N VAL A 47 12.20 -5.91 3.76
CA VAL A 47 11.88 -4.80 2.87
C VAL A 47 11.45 -5.32 1.51
N ARG A 48 10.42 -4.70 0.93
CA ARG A 48 10.10 -4.85 -0.48
C ARG A 48 10.09 -3.47 -1.13
N ARG A 49 11.04 -3.30 -2.04
CA ARG A 49 11.15 -2.09 -2.86
C ARG A 49 10.12 -2.13 -3.96
N GLN A 50 9.46 -1.01 -4.18
CA GLN A 50 8.54 -0.83 -5.28
C GLN A 50 9.29 -0.74 -6.62
N PRO A 51 8.69 -1.15 -7.75
CA PRO A 51 9.22 -0.82 -9.07
C PRO A 51 9.35 0.71 -9.27
N PRO A 52 10.37 1.18 -10.02
CA PRO A 52 10.51 2.61 -10.33
C PRO A 52 9.27 3.18 -11.05
N ASN A 53 8.92 4.43 -10.75
CA ASN A 53 7.81 5.17 -11.40
C ASN A 53 6.42 4.50 -11.30
N SER A 54 6.16 3.73 -10.24
CA SER A 54 4.88 3.03 -10.04
C SER A 54 4.11 3.52 -8.81
N PRO A 55 3.74 4.82 -8.69
CA PRO A 55 3.05 5.33 -7.50
C PRO A 55 1.71 4.61 -7.20
N ASP A 56 1.09 4.04 -8.23
CA ASP A 56 -0.10 3.20 -8.17
C ASP A 56 0.09 1.90 -7.37
N LEU A 57 1.33 1.45 -7.19
CA LEU A 57 1.69 0.28 -6.40
C LEU A 57 2.02 0.58 -4.93
N ASN A 58 1.82 1.81 -4.45
CA ASN A 58 2.09 2.24 -3.07
C ASN A 58 0.81 2.75 -2.43
N VAL A 59 0.35 2.11 -1.35
CA VAL A 59 -0.88 2.52 -0.63
C VAL A 59 -0.85 3.99 -0.20
N ARG A 60 0.34 4.50 0.14
CA ARG A 60 0.51 5.90 0.57
C ARG A 60 0.08 6.87 -0.52
N ASP A 61 0.63 6.69 -1.72
CA ASP A 61 0.40 7.55 -2.89
C ASP A 61 -0.95 7.25 -3.56
N LEU A 62 -1.31 5.96 -3.67
CA LEU A 62 -2.51 5.49 -4.34
C LEU A 62 -3.81 6.06 -3.75
N GLY A 63 -3.82 6.40 -2.47
CA GLY A 63 -5.00 7.05 -1.90
C GLY A 63 -4.97 7.41 -0.44
N PHE A 64 -3.96 6.99 0.34
CA PHE A 64 -3.91 7.38 1.76
C PHE A 64 -3.68 8.88 1.91
N PHE A 65 -2.64 9.43 1.28
CA PHE A 65 -2.37 10.87 1.35
C PHE A 65 -3.52 11.70 0.76
N ALA A 66 -4.06 11.30 -0.39
CA ALA A 66 -5.24 11.95 -0.97
C ALA A 66 -6.46 11.93 -0.03
N SER A 67 -6.63 10.85 0.76
CA SER A 67 -7.74 10.76 1.72
C SER A 67 -7.54 11.68 2.93
N ILE A 68 -6.32 11.79 3.44
CA ILE A 68 -5.96 12.74 4.50
C ILE A 68 -6.17 14.17 4.00
N GLN A 69 -5.63 14.49 2.84
CA GLN A 69 -5.74 15.81 2.22
C GLN A 69 -7.20 16.22 1.98
N ALA A 70 -8.06 15.29 1.54
CA ALA A 70 -9.48 15.55 1.36
C ALA A 70 -10.24 15.85 2.67
N LEU A 71 -9.76 15.35 3.81
CA LEU A 71 -10.30 15.68 5.13
C LEU A 71 -9.73 17.01 5.62
N GLN A 72 -8.43 17.21 5.45
CA GLN A 72 -7.72 18.44 5.81
C GLN A 72 -8.31 19.66 5.10
N TYR A 73 -8.67 19.55 3.81
CA TYR A 73 -9.29 20.65 3.04
C TYR A 73 -10.65 21.12 3.57
N LYS A 74 -11.27 20.37 4.48
CA LYS A 74 -12.52 20.77 5.14
C LYS A 74 -12.26 21.66 6.37
N MET A 75 -11.01 21.82 6.77
CA MET A 75 -10.59 22.64 7.90
C MET A 75 -10.02 23.96 7.40
N VAL A 76 -10.19 25.02 8.19
CA VAL A 76 -9.59 26.32 7.89
C VAL A 76 -8.22 26.36 8.53
N SER A 77 -7.17 26.51 7.73
CA SER A 77 -5.80 26.66 8.20
C SER A 77 -5.22 27.97 7.71
N ARG A 78 -4.67 28.78 8.62
CA ARG A 78 -4.04 30.08 8.35
C ARG A 78 -2.57 30.13 8.78
N SER A 79 -2.11 29.08 9.45
CA SER A 79 -0.73 28.92 9.90
C SER A 79 -0.20 27.51 9.59
N MET A 80 1.11 27.33 9.75
CA MET A 80 1.73 26.00 9.68
C MET A 80 1.21 25.09 10.81
N ASP A 81 1.00 25.64 12.01
CA ASP A 81 0.51 24.88 13.15
C ASP A 81 -0.92 24.38 12.89
N ASP A 82 -1.78 25.22 12.28
CA ASP A 82 -3.13 24.83 11.89
C ASP A 82 -3.12 23.71 10.84
N VAL A 83 -2.13 23.70 9.94
CA VAL A 83 -1.96 22.63 8.94
C VAL A 83 -1.54 21.32 9.61
N ILE A 84 -0.64 21.38 10.59
CA ILE A 84 -0.20 20.21 11.36
C ILE A 84 -1.40 19.65 12.15
N GLU A 85 -2.13 20.49 12.86
CA GLU A 85 -3.31 20.10 13.63
C GLU A 85 -4.40 19.50 12.73
N ALA A 86 -4.68 20.13 11.58
CA ALA A 86 -5.66 19.61 10.64
C ALA A 86 -5.25 18.26 10.06
N THR A 87 -3.96 18.06 9.80
CA THR A 87 -3.42 16.79 9.29
C THR A 87 -3.53 15.68 10.34
N LEU A 88 -3.17 15.96 11.59
CA LEU A 88 -3.30 15.01 12.70
C LEU A 88 -4.77 14.66 12.96
N SER A 89 -5.65 15.65 12.95
CA SER A 89 -7.09 15.44 13.10
C SER A 89 -7.67 14.60 11.96
N ALA A 90 -7.24 14.86 10.72
CA ALA A 90 -7.61 14.06 9.57
C ALA A 90 -7.13 12.60 9.69
N PHE A 91 -5.94 12.38 10.25
CA PHE A 91 -5.41 11.03 10.50
C PHE A 91 -6.26 10.26 11.52
N GLU A 92 -6.61 10.89 12.64
CA GLU A 92 -7.44 10.26 13.69
C GLU A 92 -8.86 9.94 13.21
N VAL A 93 -9.44 10.80 12.36
CA VAL A 93 -10.81 10.61 11.83
C VAL A 93 -10.84 9.64 10.64
N LEU A 94 -9.69 9.36 10.01
CA LEU A 94 -9.65 8.47 8.85
C LEU A 94 -10.08 7.05 9.23
N SER A 95 -11.21 6.60 8.67
CA SER A 95 -11.72 5.27 9.00
C SER A 95 -10.82 4.14 8.48
N SER A 96 -10.71 3.08 9.26
CA SER A 96 -10.08 1.83 8.83
C SER A 96 -10.72 1.27 7.55
N ASP A 97 -12.02 1.48 7.36
CA ASP A 97 -12.74 1.15 6.14
C ASP A 97 -12.20 1.85 4.88
N LYS A 98 -11.76 3.10 5.01
CA LYS A 98 -11.10 3.80 3.91
C LYS A 98 -9.76 3.14 3.58
N LEU A 99 -8.95 2.82 4.60
CA LEU A 99 -7.68 2.11 4.41
C LEU A 99 -7.89 0.75 3.73
N SER A 100 -8.82 -0.08 4.22
CA SER A 100 -9.15 -1.36 3.58
C SER A 100 -9.59 -1.18 2.13
N SER A 101 -10.32 -0.09 1.83
CA SER A 101 -10.75 0.20 0.46
C SER A 101 -9.58 0.57 -0.46
N ILE A 102 -8.53 1.22 0.05
CA ILE A 102 -7.30 1.53 -0.69
C ILE A 102 -6.51 0.24 -0.94
N PHE A 103 -6.38 -0.64 0.05
CA PHE A 103 -5.74 -1.95 -0.15
C PHE A 103 -6.44 -2.81 -1.20
N LEU A 104 -7.77 -2.81 -1.24
CA LEU A 104 -8.52 -3.47 -2.32
C LEU A 104 -8.27 -2.81 -3.69
N THR A 105 -8.12 -1.49 -3.75
CA THR A 105 -7.70 -0.81 -4.99
C THR A 105 -6.30 -1.29 -5.40
N LEU A 106 -5.35 -1.34 -4.47
CA LEU A 106 -3.98 -1.77 -4.75
C LEU A 106 -3.96 -3.18 -5.36
N GLN A 107 -4.72 -4.12 -4.79
CA GLN A 107 -4.80 -5.48 -5.34
C GLN A 107 -5.40 -5.51 -6.75
N ALA A 108 -6.41 -4.68 -7.02
CA ALA A 108 -6.96 -4.57 -8.37
C ALA A 108 -5.98 -3.91 -9.36
N VAL A 109 -5.22 -2.91 -8.92
CA VAL A 109 -4.13 -2.30 -9.71
C VAL A 109 -3.06 -3.34 -10.03
N MET A 110 -2.64 -4.16 -9.07
CA MET A 110 -1.68 -5.25 -9.33
C MET A 110 -2.18 -6.23 -10.42
N CYS A 111 -3.50 -6.52 -10.44
CA CYS A 111 -4.09 -7.32 -11.51
C CYS A 111 -4.02 -6.60 -12.87
N LEU A 112 -4.34 -5.31 -12.91
CA LEU A 112 -4.26 -4.50 -14.13
C LEU A 112 -2.82 -4.40 -14.66
N VAL A 113 -1.83 -4.20 -13.79
CA VAL A 113 -0.41 -4.21 -14.19
C VAL A 113 -0.05 -5.54 -14.85
N MET A 114 -0.54 -6.67 -14.33
CA MET A 114 -0.35 -7.97 -14.96
C MET A 114 -1.07 -8.08 -16.31
N GLU A 115 -2.32 -7.64 -16.41
CA GLU A 115 -3.10 -7.64 -17.66
C GLU A 115 -2.47 -6.76 -18.75
N HIS A 116 -1.79 -5.69 -18.34
CA HIS A 116 -1.13 -4.74 -19.22
C HIS A 116 0.40 -4.93 -19.28
N HIS A 117 0.89 -6.12 -18.96
CA HIS A 117 2.31 -6.51 -19.11
C HIS A 117 3.33 -5.55 -18.46
N GLY A 118 2.97 -4.94 -17.33
CA GLY A 118 3.84 -4.04 -16.57
C GLY A 118 3.62 -2.55 -16.86
N GLU A 119 2.77 -2.20 -17.82
CA GLU A 119 2.41 -0.79 -18.08
C GLU A 119 1.50 -0.23 -16.98
N ASN A 120 1.44 1.10 -16.88
CA ASN A 120 0.59 1.83 -15.92
C ASN A 120 -0.53 2.64 -16.60
N ASN A 121 -0.69 2.51 -17.93
CA ASN A 121 -1.69 3.24 -18.69
C ASN A 121 -3.06 2.52 -18.68
N PHE A 122 -3.67 2.44 -17.51
CA PHE A 122 -4.99 1.85 -17.34
C PHE A 122 -5.89 2.75 -16.49
N LYS A 123 -7.20 2.61 -16.69
CA LYS A 123 -8.19 3.29 -15.85
C LYS A 123 -8.35 2.53 -14.55
N LEU A 124 -8.28 3.24 -13.43
CA LEU A 124 -8.52 2.64 -12.12
C LEU A 124 -9.94 2.04 -12.05
N PRO A 125 -10.08 0.79 -11.58
CA PRO A 125 -11.35 0.10 -11.62
C PRO A 125 -12.28 0.61 -10.51
N HIS A 126 -13.52 0.93 -10.86
CA HIS A 126 -14.53 1.31 -9.88
C HIS A 126 -15.20 0.07 -9.26
N LEU A 127 -14.57 -0.48 -8.22
CA LEU A 127 -15.00 -1.70 -7.53
C LEU A 127 -16.30 -1.57 -6.70
N LYS A 128 -17.00 -0.42 -6.73
CA LYS A 128 -18.23 -0.16 -5.94
C LYS A 128 -18.11 -0.52 -4.45
N LYS A 129 -16.91 -0.36 -3.87
CA LYS A 129 -16.54 -0.83 -2.51
C LYS A 129 -17.49 -0.36 -1.42
N HIS A 130 -17.96 0.88 -1.51
CA HIS A 130 -18.91 1.44 -0.54
C HIS A 130 -20.26 0.71 -0.58
N THR A 131 -20.80 0.46 -1.78
CA THR A 131 -22.05 -0.28 -1.97
C THR A 131 -21.94 -1.70 -1.47
N LEU A 132 -20.86 -2.41 -1.83
CA LEU A 132 -20.62 -3.78 -1.40
C LEU A 132 -20.47 -3.89 0.13
N ARG A 133 -19.79 -2.92 0.75
CA ARG A 133 -19.65 -2.87 2.22
C ARG A 133 -21.00 -2.71 2.90
N ARG A 134 -21.84 -1.78 2.42
CA ARG A 134 -23.19 -1.57 2.97
C ARG A 134 -24.08 -2.80 2.85
N ALA A 135 -23.88 -3.60 1.80
CA ALA A 135 -24.58 -4.87 1.60
C ALA A 135 -23.97 -6.04 2.42
N GLY A 136 -22.83 -5.85 3.10
CA GLY A 136 -22.14 -6.92 3.82
C GLY A 136 -21.43 -7.93 2.91
N THR A 137 -21.25 -7.60 1.62
CA THR A 137 -20.69 -8.52 0.60
C THR A 137 -19.35 -8.04 0.03
N LEU A 138 -18.66 -7.13 0.72
CA LEU A 138 -17.35 -6.68 0.30
C LEU A 138 -16.33 -7.80 0.44
N MET A 139 -15.64 -8.12 -0.65
CA MET A 139 -14.55 -9.10 -0.66
C MET A 139 -13.40 -8.69 0.28
N ALA A 140 -12.79 -9.66 0.95
CA ALA A 140 -11.60 -9.42 1.75
C ALA A 140 -10.36 -9.17 0.88
N ASN A 141 -10.29 -9.81 -0.29
CA ASN A 141 -9.23 -9.65 -1.27
C ASN A 141 -9.81 -9.71 -2.69
N VAL A 142 -9.12 -9.07 -3.64
CA VAL A 142 -9.42 -9.16 -5.07
C VAL A 142 -8.92 -10.50 -5.62
N THR A 143 -9.75 -11.17 -6.41
CA THR A 143 -9.37 -12.41 -7.08
C THR A 143 -8.56 -12.10 -8.34
N CYS A 144 -7.34 -12.61 -8.40
CA CYS A 144 -6.55 -12.65 -9.63
C CYS A 144 -6.74 -14.02 -10.30
N PRO A 145 -7.15 -14.09 -11.59
CA PRO A 145 -7.22 -15.36 -12.32
C PRO A 145 -5.85 -16.04 -12.37
N ALA A 146 -5.80 -17.35 -12.09
CA ALA A 146 -4.56 -18.11 -12.19
C ALA A 146 -4.01 -18.14 -13.63
N SER A 147 -4.90 -18.13 -14.63
CA SER A 147 -4.54 -18.02 -16.04
C SER A 147 -3.75 -16.76 -16.35
N LEU A 148 -4.14 -15.62 -15.79
CA LEU A 148 -3.42 -14.35 -15.92
C LEU A 148 -2.02 -14.47 -15.32
N PHE A 149 -1.92 -15.02 -14.11
CA PHE A 149 -0.64 -15.22 -13.45
C PHE A 149 0.31 -16.11 -14.27
N PHE A 150 -0.17 -17.27 -14.76
CA PHE A 150 0.64 -18.17 -15.56
C PHE A 150 1.07 -17.53 -16.88
N HIS A 151 0.17 -16.81 -17.55
CA HIS A 151 0.48 -16.11 -18.79
C HIS A 151 1.60 -15.08 -18.59
N VAL A 152 1.48 -14.22 -17.57
CA VAL A 152 2.49 -13.21 -17.27
C VAL A 152 3.81 -13.85 -16.85
N ASN A 153 3.77 -14.93 -16.04
CA ASN A 153 4.99 -15.63 -15.64
C ASN A 153 5.75 -16.20 -16.86
N SER A 154 5.04 -16.81 -17.81
CA SER A 154 5.64 -17.27 -19.06
C SER A 154 6.23 -16.13 -19.90
N PHE A 155 5.51 -15.00 -20.00
CA PHE A 155 6.00 -13.81 -20.71
C PHE A 155 7.30 -13.25 -20.09
N VAL A 156 7.35 -13.12 -18.76
CA VAL A 156 8.53 -12.65 -18.03
C VAL A 156 9.71 -13.60 -18.22
N GLN A 157 9.50 -14.91 -18.11
CA GLN A 157 10.56 -15.91 -18.34
C GLN A 157 11.14 -15.85 -19.75
N GLN A 158 10.32 -15.65 -20.78
CA GLN A 158 10.77 -15.46 -22.16
C GLN A 158 11.58 -14.17 -22.33
N SER A 159 11.17 -13.10 -21.65
CA SER A 159 11.83 -11.79 -21.73
C SER A 159 13.19 -11.77 -21.02
N LEU A 160 13.36 -12.57 -19.97
CA LEU A 160 14.63 -12.75 -19.25
C LEU A 160 15.62 -13.70 -19.95
N SER A 161 15.15 -14.45 -20.95
CA SER A 161 15.97 -15.40 -21.72
C SER A 161 16.56 -14.79 -23.00
N ARG A 162 16.33 -13.49 -23.22
CA ARG A 162 16.90 -12.70 -24.32
C ARG A 162 17.97 -11.76 -23.78
#